data_AF-A0A016TZI4-F1
#
_entry.id   AF-A0A016TZI4-F1
#
_cell.length_a   1.000
_cell.length_b   1.000
_cell.length_c   1.000
_cell.angle_alpha   90.00
_cell.angle_beta   90.00
_cell.angle_gamma   90.00
#
_symmetry.space_group_name_H-M   'P 1'
#
loop_
_entity.id
_entity.type
_entity.pdbx_description
1 polymer ?
#
loop_
_entity_poly.entity_id
_entity_poly.type
_entity_poly.pdbx_seq_one_letter_code
_entity_poly.pdbx_strand_id
1 'polypeptide(L)'
;MLASLTSSTILAILFVAAAATSPTDNATTAAPTRKPWPKPNCGNPSMTNSLRNLFLNMHNNFRGRLARGQTERSAGWGIAPPATLMYRMV
;
A
#
# COMPACT_ATOMS: atom_id res chain seq x y z
N MET A 1 -26.77 -41.37 -23.78
CA MET A 1 -27.18 -40.81 -22.48
C MET A 1 -26.12 -41.16 -21.46
N LEU A 2 -25.77 -40.23 -20.57
CA LEU A 2 -24.85 -40.36 -19.42
C LEU A 2 -23.38 -40.01 -19.68
N ALA A 3 -23.05 -38.70 -19.67
CA ALA A 3 -21.87 -38.14 -19.01
C ALA A 3 -21.82 -36.60 -19.15
N SER A 4 -22.79 -35.88 -18.57
CA SER A 4 -22.78 -34.40 -18.56
C SER A 4 -22.91 -33.78 -17.16
N LEU A 5 -22.62 -34.54 -16.09
CA LEU A 5 -22.83 -34.05 -14.71
C LEU A 5 -21.55 -33.88 -13.86
N THR A 6 -20.35 -34.12 -14.38
CA THR A 6 -19.11 -33.96 -13.58
C THR A 6 -18.44 -32.60 -13.70
N SER A 7 -18.95 -31.68 -14.53
CA SER A 7 -18.30 -30.38 -14.74
C SER A 7 -18.79 -29.26 -13.79
N SER A 8 -19.95 -29.43 -13.14
CA SER A 8 -20.63 -28.34 -12.41
C SER A 8 -20.25 -28.18 -10.93
N THR A 9 -19.41 -29.05 -10.36
CA THR A 9 -19.00 -28.94 -8.94
C THR A 9 -17.60 -28.36 -8.75
N ILE A 10 -16.80 -28.22 -9.81
CA ILE A 10 -15.43 -27.69 -9.73
C ILE A 10 -15.41 -26.16 -9.62
N LEU A 11 -16.49 -25.48 -10.04
CA LEU A 11 -16.57 -24.02 -10.02
C LEU A 11 -16.92 -23.42 -8.64
N ALA A 12 -17.22 -24.25 -7.64
CA ALA A 12 -17.68 -23.79 -6.32
C ALA A 12 -16.59 -23.77 -5.22
N ILE A 13 -15.36 -24.24 -5.50
CA ILE A 13 -14.33 -24.45 -4.45
C ILE A 13 -13.15 -23.48 -4.55
N LEU A 14 -13.12 -22.57 -5.53
CA LEU A 14 -12.04 -21.58 -5.66
C LEU A 14 -12.39 -20.22 -5.01
N PHE A 15 -13.32 -20.18 -4.06
CA PHE A 15 -13.45 -19.08 -3.11
C PHE A 15 -12.62 -19.39 -1.86
N VAL A 16 -11.30 -19.55 -2.04
CA VAL A 16 -10.38 -19.57 -0.90
C VAL A 16 -10.08 -18.12 -0.54
N ALA A 17 -10.56 -17.74 0.64
CA ALA A 17 -10.40 -16.45 1.26
C ALA A 17 -8.95 -15.96 1.19
N ALA A 18 -8.71 -14.92 0.38
CA ALA A 18 -7.55 -14.07 0.55
C ALA A 18 -7.77 -13.26 1.83
N ALA A 19 -7.39 -13.84 2.97
CA ALA A 19 -7.24 -13.09 4.20
C ALA A 19 -6.28 -11.93 3.92
N ALA A 20 -6.80 -10.70 3.95
CA ALA A 20 -6.02 -9.49 3.83
C ALA A 20 -5.07 -9.42 5.03
N THR A 21 -3.85 -9.91 4.86
CA THR A 21 -2.75 -9.58 5.76
C THR A 21 -2.52 -8.08 5.61
N SER A 22 -2.98 -7.30 6.59
CA SER A 22 -2.57 -5.91 6.74
C SER A 22 -1.05 -5.86 6.68
N PRO A 23 -0.43 -5.04 5.82
CA PRO A 23 1.01 -4.87 5.86
C PRO A 23 1.37 -4.29 7.21
N THR A 24 2.00 -5.09 8.07
CA THR A 24 2.74 -4.59 9.22
C THR A 24 3.85 -3.72 8.64
N ASP A 25 3.71 -2.41 8.76
CA ASP A 25 4.76 -1.45 8.44
C ASP A 25 5.96 -1.73 9.36
N ASN A 26 6.82 -2.67 9.00
CA ASN A 26 8.11 -2.86 9.64
C ASN A 26 9.04 -1.73 9.13
N ALA A 27 8.74 -0.52 9.60
CA ALA A 27 9.40 0.71 9.23
C ALA A 27 10.62 0.93 10.13
N THR A 28 11.82 0.64 9.61
CA THR A 28 13.08 1.09 10.22
C THR A 28 13.30 2.58 9.91
N THR A 29 12.45 3.46 10.44
CA THR A 29 12.79 4.89 10.56
C THR A 29 13.34 5.07 11.96
N ALA A 30 14.60 5.49 12.08
CA ALA A 30 15.20 5.79 13.38
C ALA A 30 14.26 6.73 14.17
N ALA A 31 13.91 6.32 15.39
CA ALA A 31 12.99 7.08 16.22
C ALA A 31 13.55 8.50 16.45
N PRO A 32 12.72 9.55 16.35
CA PRO A 32 13.18 10.92 16.53
C PRO A 32 13.78 11.11 17.93
N THR A 33 15.02 11.57 17.99
CA THR A 33 15.79 11.79 19.25
C THR A 33 15.25 12.96 20.09
N ARG A 34 14.25 13.70 19.60
CA ARG A 34 13.70 14.92 20.23
C ARG A 34 12.34 14.61 20.87
N LYS A 35 12.04 15.24 22.02
CA LYS A 35 10.71 15.17 22.67
C LYS A 35 9.59 15.41 21.63
N PRO A 36 8.46 14.67 21.69
CA PRO A 36 7.42 14.74 20.68
C PRO A 36 6.84 16.15 20.66
N TRP A 37 7.06 16.85 19.54
CA TRP A 37 6.42 18.14 19.30
C TRP A 37 4.92 17.91 19.16
N PRO A 38 4.08 18.84 19.65
CA PRO A 38 2.67 18.85 19.28
C PRO A 38 2.55 18.70 17.76
N LYS A 39 1.61 17.87 17.30
CA LYS A 39 1.49 17.59 15.87
C LYS A 39 1.36 18.91 15.10
N PRO A 40 2.27 19.21 14.15
CA PRO A 40 2.24 20.47 13.42
C PRO A 40 0.89 20.64 12.71
N ASN A 41 0.11 21.63 13.13
CA ASN A 41 -1.15 21.98 12.48
C ASN A 41 -0.91 23.23 11.64
N CYS A 42 -0.92 23.09 10.30
CA CYS A 42 -0.61 24.19 9.39
C CYS A 42 -1.78 25.19 9.20
N GLY A 43 -2.57 25.43 10.25
CA GLY A 43 -3.56 26.51 10.35
C GLY A 43 -4.78 26.45 9.42
N ASN A 44 -4.85 25.50 8.47
CA ASN A 44 -5.94 25.42 7.50
C ASN A 44 -7.06 24.48 7.99
N PRO A 45 -8.29 25.00 8.22
CA PRO A 45 -9.42 24.19 8.71
C PRO A 45 -9.89 23.13 7.70
N SER A 46 -9.70 23.36 6.40
CA SER A 46 -10.05 22.40 5.34
C SER A 46 -9.07 21.24 5.25
N MET A 47 -7.89 21.33 5.88
CA MET A 47 -6.87 20.29 5.84
C MET A 47 -6.46 19.86 7.24
N THR A 48 -7.31 19.01 7.81
CA THR A 48 -7.13 18.39 9.13
C THR A 48 -5.85 17.56 9.18
N ASN A 49 -5.31 17.38 10.39
CA ASN A 49 -4.15 16.51 10.60
C ASN A 49 -4.40 15.06 10.17
N SER A 50 -5.65 14.59 10.21
CA SER A 50 -6.04 13.27 9.71
C SER A 50 -5.85 13.16 8.19
N LEU A 51 -6.35 14.13 7.44
CA LEU A 51 -6.17 14.18 5.98
C LEU A 51 -4.70 14.27 5.57
N ARG A 52 -3.90 15.08 6.29
CA ARG A 52 -2.45 15.15 6.07
C ARG A 52 -1.78 13.78 6.27
N ASN A 53 -2.15 13.06 7.32
CA ASN A 53 -1.63 11.73 7.60
C ASN A 53 -2.07 10.72 6.53
N LEU A 54 -3.31 10.81 6.06
CA LEU A 54 -3.82 9.99 4.97
C LEU A 54 -2.99 10.18 3.70
N PHE A 55 -2.78 11.43 3.27
CA PHE A 55 -1.95 11.72 2.09
C PHE A 55 -0.50 11.30 2.28
N LEU A 56 0.08 11.53 3.46
CA LEU A 56 1.45 11.13 3.77
C LEU A 56 1.63 9.61 3.66
N ASN A 57 0.70 8.84 4.25
CA ASN A 57 0.74 7.38 4.21
C ASN A 57 0.50 6.84 2.79
N MET A 58 -0.45 7.42 2.06
CA MET A 58 -0.71 7.05 0.67
C MET A 58 0.56 7.21 -0.19
N HIS A 59 1.25 8.35 -0.10
CA HIS A 59 2.46 8.54 -0.87
C HIS A 59 3.58 7.59 -0.44
N ASN A 60 3.76 7.39 0.86
CA ASN A 60 4.78 6.47 1.37
C ASN A 60 4.51 5.03 0.95
N ASN A 61 3.26 4.61 0.85
CA ASN A 61 2.88 3.30 0.32
C ASN A 61 3.26 3.16 -1.16
N PHE A 62 2.91 4.15 -2.01
CA PHE A 62 3.28 4.12 -3.42
C PHE A 62 4.79 4.19 -3.64
N ARG A 63 5.50 5.04 -2.89
CA ARG A 63 6.98 5.09 -2.93
C ARG A 63 7.59 3.75 -2.52
N GLY A 64 7.04 3.09 -1.52
CA GLY A 64 7.49 1.77 -1.08
C GLY A 64 7.21 0.65 -2.08
N ARG A 65 6.12 0.74 -2.85
CA ARG A 65 5.82 -0.20 -3.95
C ARG A 65 6.76 0.03 -5.14
N LEU A 66 7.00 1.30 -5.48
CA LEU A 66 7.93 1.70 -6.54
C LEU A 66 9.36 1.25 -6.24
N ALA A 67 9.83 1.45 -5.01
CA ALA A 67 11.17 1.04 -4.60
C ALA A 67 11.40 -0.47 -4.79
N ARG A 68 10.35 -1.28 -4.62
CA ARG A 68 10.37 -2.74 -4.80
C ARG A 68 10.11 -3.17 -6.24
N GLY A 69 9.93 -2.24 -7.18
CA GLY A 69 9.62 -2.54 -8.58
C GLY A 69 8.27 -3.24 -8.75
N GLN A 70 7.30 -2.95 -7.87
CA GLN A 70 5.97 -3.54 -7.93
C GLN A 70 5.07 -2.70 -8.83
N THR A 71 3.99 -3.30 -9.34
CA THR A 71 2.67 -2.79 -9.80
C THR A 71 2.46 -1.39 -10.42
N GLU A 72 3.33 -0.42 -10.27
CA GLU A 72 3.19 0.93 -10.79
C GLU A 72 3.57 0.93 -12.26
N ARG A 73 2.54 0.86 -13.10
CA ARG A 73 2.69 0.96 -14.55
C ARG A 73 2.91 2.42 -14.94
N SER A 74 4.04 2.72 -15.57
CA SER A 74 4.26 3.98 -16.25
C SER A 74 3.43 3.97 -17.54
N ALA A 75 2.67 5.03 -17.80
CA ALA A 75 1.67 5.18 -18.86
C ALA A 75 2.03 4.56 -20.23
N GLY A 76 1.85 3.24 -20.38
CA GLY A 76 2.21 2.48 -21.60
C GLY A 76 3.66 1.99 -21.68
N TRP A 77 4.53 2.37 -20.75
CA TRP A 77 5.97 2.03 -20.71
C TRP A 77 6.31 0.80 -19.85
N GLY A 78 5.30 0.08 -19.36
CA GLY A 78 5.49 -1.08 -18.48
C GLY A 78 5.63 -0.69 -17.00
N ILE A 79 6.14 -1.61 -16.18
CA ILE A 79 6.32 -1.40 -14.74
C ILE A 79 7.56 -0.53 -14.51
N ALA A 80 7.48 0.45 -13.61
CA ALA A 80 8.63 1.28 -13.24
C ALA A 80 9.76 0.42 -12.64
N PRO A 81 11.04 0.68 -13.00
CA PRO A 81 12.16 -0.06 -12.43
C PRO A 81 12.28 0.21 -10.92
N PRO A 82 12.77 -0.78 -10.14
CA PRO A 82 12.98 -0.61 -8.70
C PRO A 82 14.04 0.45 -8.41
N ALA A 83 13.92 1.10 -7.26
CA ALA A 83 14.86 2.12 -6.80
C ALA A 83 15.54 1.68 -5.50
N THR A 84 16.87 1.72 -5.48
CA THR A 84 17.70 1.24 -4.34
C THR A 84 17.45 2.04 -3.05
N LEU A 85 17.14 3.34 -3.17
CA LEU A 85 16.93 4.23 -2.03
C LEU A 85 15.77 5.20 -2.30
N MET A 86 14.59 4.92 -1.76
CA MET A 86 13.46 5.87 -1.72
C MET A 86 13.11 6.24 -0.28
N TYR A 87 13.55 7.43 0.14
CA TYR A 87 13.26 7.92 1.48
C TYR A 87 11.76 8.15 1.71
N ARG A 88 11.34 7.96 2.97
CA ARG A 88 9.99 8.20 3.44
C ARG A 88 9.76 9.71 3.62
N MET A 89 8.57 10.18 3.27
CA MET A 89 8.15 11.56 3.52
C MET A 89 7.61 11.70 4.95
N VAL A 90 7.75 12.90 5.53
CA VAL A 90 7.38 13.24 6.92
C VAL A 90 6.38 14.39 7.01
#